data_AF-A0A928UAK7-F1
#
_entry.id   AF-A0A928UAK7-F1
#
_cell.length_a   1.000
_cell.length_b   1.000
_cell.length_c   1.000
_cell.angle_alpha   90.00
_cell.angle_beta   90.00
_cell.angle_gamma   90.00
#
_symmetry.space_group_name_H-M   'P 1'
#
loop_
_entity.id
_entity.type
_entity.pdbx_description
1 polymer ?
#
loop_
_entity_poly.entity_id
_entity_poly.type
_entity_poly.pdbx_seq_one_letter_code
_entity_poly.pdbx_strand_id
1 'polypeptide(L)' 'MNGKMRQIHDKDLENVEAALLRAAKRAREIAKQTHTPLVYYENGRVVKIFVEQDEDRQEN' A
#
# COMPACT_ATOMS: atom_id res chain seq x y z
N MET A 1 -25.57 24.90 -12.35
CA MET A 1 -24.78 25.11 -11.12
C MET A 1 -23.39 24.53 -11.35
N ASN A 2 -22.40 25.35 -11.66
CA ASN A 2 -21.05 24.88 -11.95
C ASN A 2 -20.30 24.72 -10.63
N GLY A 3 -20.35 23.50 -10.07
CA GLY A 3 -19.59 23.14 -8.87
C GLY A 3 -18.11 23.14 -9.19
N LYS A 4 -17.43 24.26 -8.90
CA LYS A 4 -15.96 24.30 -8.80
C LYS A 4 -15.55 23.14 -7.88
N MET A 5 -14.89 22.12 -8.43
CA MET A 5 -14.11 21.17 -7.64
C MET A 5 -13.10 22.00 -6.86
N ARG A 6 -13.41 22.29 -5.60
CA ARG A 6 -12.42 22.78 -4.64
C ARG A 6 -11.47 21.60 -4.47
N GLN A 7 -10.36 21.60 -5.21
CA GLN A 7 -9.20 20.85 -4.81
C GLN A 7 -8.81 21.40 -3.44
N ILE A 8 -9.26 20.75 -2.38
CA ILE A 8 -8.76 21.00 -1.04
C ILE A 8 -7.33 20.48 -1.09
N HIS A 9 -6.38 21.37 -1.40
CA HIS A 9 -4.96 21.15 -1.16
C HIS A 9 -4.78 21.18 0.35
N ASP A 10 -5.09 20.05 0.99
CA ASP A 10 -4.71 19.83 2.37
C ASP A 10 -3.21 19.56 2.35
N LYS A 11 -2.45 20.52 2.88
CA LYS A 11 -0.98 20.48 2.92
C LYS A 11 -0.47 19.25 3.67
N ASP A 12 -1.25 18.72 4.61
CA ASP A 12 -0.91 17.50 5.33
C ASP A 12 -1.10 16.25 4.46
N LEU A 13 -1.98 16.31 3.45
CA LEU A 13 -2.23 15.22 2.51
C LEU A 13 -1.32 15.25 1.27
N GLU A 14 -0.62 16.36 0.99
CA GLU A 14 0.26 16.52 -0.18
C GLU A 14 1.30 15.39 -0.31
N ASN A 15 1.78 14.86 0.81
CA ASN A 15 2.85 13.85 0.84
C ASN A 15 2.36 12.44 1.23
N VAL A 16 1.05 12.24 1.37
CA VAL A 16 0.50 10.97 1.87
C VAL A 16 0.81 9.81 0.95
N GLU A 17 0.70 10.00 -0.37
CA GLU A 17 1.03 8.95 -1.34
C GLU A 17 2.48 8.46 -1.19
N ALA A 18 3.43 9.41 -1.16
CA ALA A 18 4.85 9.09 -1.00
C ALA A 18 5.14 8.44 0.37
N ALA A 19 4.44 8.84 1.43
CA ALA A 19 4.55 8.21 2.74
C ALA A 19 4.02 6.76 2.74
N LEU A 20 2.86 6.53 2.13
CA LEU A 20 2.25 5.20 2.03
C LEU A 20 3.10 4.25 1.18
N LEU A 21 3.67 4.72 0.06
CA LEU A 21 4.58 3.92 -0.77
C LEU A 21 5.83 3.49 0.01
N ARG A 22 6.41 4.39 0.81
CA ARG A 22 7.54 4.06 1.67
C ARG A 22 7.16 3.05 2.75
N ALA A 23 6.03 3.23 3.41
CA ALA A 23 5.51 2.30 4.40
C ALA A 23 5.29 0.90 3.82
N ALA A 24 4.69 0.82 2.63
CA ALA A 24 4.45 -0.44 1.92
C ALA A 24 5.75 -1.17 1.56
N LYS A 25 6.76 -0.43 1.05
CA LYS A 25 8.09 -1.01 0.76
C LYS A 25 8.73 -1.59 2.03
N ARG A 26 8.70 -0.82 3.13
CA ARG A 26 9.29 -1.27 4.40
C ARG A 26 8.55 -2.46 5.01
N ALA A 27 7.22 -2.48 4.93
CA ALA A 27 6.42 -3.60 5.41
C ALA A 27 6.74 -4.91 4.66
N ARG A 28 6.89 -4.85 3.34
CA ARG A 28 7.31 -6.02 2.54
C ARG A 28 8.69 -6.53 2.93
N GLU A 29 9.65 -5.63 3.12
CA GLU A 29 11.02 -5.99 3.52
C GLU A 29 11.05 -6.68 4.89
N ILE A 30 10.32 -6.13 5.89
CA ILE A 30 10.21 -6.72 7.22
C ILE A 30 9.52 -8.09 7.17
N ALA A 31 8.43 -8.21 6.40
CA ALA A 31 7.71 -9.46 6.22
C ALA A 31 8.63 -10.56 5.66
N LYS A 32 9.45 -10.23 4.65
CA LYS A 32 10.47 -11.12 4.09
C LYS A 32 11.54 -11.50 5.13
N GLN A 33 12.13 -10.53 5.82
CA GLN A 33 13.18 -10.77 6.82
C GLN A 33 12.72 -11.64 7.99
N THR A 34 11.48 -11.44 8.45
CA THR A 34 10.93 -12.13 9.61
C THR A 34 10.17 -13.42 9.26
N HIS A 35 10.09 -13.77 7.97
CA HIS A 35 9.27 -14.87 7.47
C HIS A 35 7.82 -14.78 7.97
N THR A 36 7.29 -13.55 8.04
CA THR A 36 5.92 -13.28 8.44
C THR A 36 5.08 -12.83 7.25
N PRO A 37 3.77 -13.09 7.27
CA PRO A 37 2.88 -12.70 6.19
C PRO A 37 2.57 -11.20 6.26
N LEU A 38 2.50 -10.55 5.09
CA LEU A 38 1.96 -9.21 4.95
C LEU A 38 0.43 -9.29 4.87
N VAL A 39 -0.26 -8.45 5.65
CA VAL A 39 -1.72 -8.41 5.72
C VAL A 39 -2.22 -7.02 5.32
N TYR A 40 -3.15 -6.95 4.39
CA TYR A 40 -3.77 -5.69 3.97
C TYR A 40 -5.26 -5.89 3.65
N TYR A 41 -6.00 -4.78 3.57
CA TYR A 41 -7.42 -4.81 3.25
C TYR A 41 -7.63 -4.39 1.80
N GLU A 42 -8.32 -5.24 1.03
CA GLU A 42 -8.57 -5.00 -0.39
C GLU A 42 -9.96 -5.53 -0.74
N ASN A 43 -10.75 -4.74 -1.47
CA ASN A 43 -12.07 -5.11 -1.96
C ASN A 43 -13.01 -5.68 -0.88
N GLY A 44 -13.00 -5.08 0.31
CA GLY A 44 -13.85 -5.49 1.41
C GLY A 44 -13.35 -6.72 2.19
N ARG A 45 -12.13 -7.20 1.91
CA ARG A 45 -11.59 -8.44 2.49
C ARG A 45 -10.18 -8.22 3.04
N VAL A 46 -9.86 -8.97 4.09
CA VAL A 46 -8.50 -9.08 4.60
C VAL A 46 -7.74 -10.06 3.72
N VAL A 47 -6.69 -9.59 3.06
CA VAL A 47 -5.78 -10.38 2.24
C VAL A 47 -4.49 -10.60 3.02
N LYS A 48 -3.98 -11.83 2.94
CA LYS A 48 -2.74 -12.26 3.61
C LYS A 48 -1.83 -12.88 2.56
N ILE A 49 -0.65 -12.31 2.38
CA ILE A 49 0.34 -12.78 1.40
C ILE A 49 1.68 -13.07 2.07
N PHE A 50 2.39 -14.07 1.56
CA PHE A 50 3.81 -14.24 1.83
C PHE A 50 4.57 -13.62 0.65
N VAL A 51 5.39 -12.61 0.92
CA VAL A 51 6.02 -11.77 -0.11
C VAL A 51 6.84 -12.61 -1.10
N GLU A 52 7.51 -13.65 -0.62
CA GLU A 52 8.34 -14.55 -1.44
C GLU A 52 7.51 -15.30 -2.50
N GLN A 53 6.34 -15.82 -2.12
CA GLN A 53 5.47 -16.57 -3.03
C GLN A 53 4.70 -15.67 -4.01
N ASP A 54 4.55 -14.39 -3.65
CA ASP A 54 3.83 -13.41 -4.46
C ASP A 54 4.75 -12.80 -5.54
N GLU A 55 6.05 -12.66 -5.26
CA GLU A 55 7.09 -12.30 -6.25
C GLU A 55 7.17 -13.36 -7.37
N ASP A 56 7.19 -14.65 -7.01
CA ASP A 56 7.22 -15.78 -7.96
C ASP A 56 5.99 -15.85 -8.89
N ARG A 57 4.84 -15.29 -8.46
CA ARG A 57 3.60 -15.24 -9.24
C ARG A 57 3.54 -14.07 -10.22
N GLN A 58 4.32 -13.02 -10.01
CA GLN A 58 4.33 -11.82 -10.87
C GLN A 58 5.39 -11.91 -11.99
N GLU A 59 6.36 -12.82 -11.88
CA GLU A 59 7.38 -13.07 -12.90
C GLU A 59 6.99 -14.10 -13.98
N ASN A 60 5.77 -14.66 -13.91
CA ASN A 60 5.24 -15.70 -14.82
C ASN A 60 3.93 -15.23 -15.50
#